data_AF-A0A352KY19-F1
#
_entry.id   AF-A0A352KY19-F1
#
_cell.length_a   1.000
_cell.length_b   1.000
_cell.length_c   1.000
_cell.angle_alpha   90.00
_cell.angle_beta   90.00
_cell.angle_gamma   90.00
#
_symmetry.space_group_name_H-M   'P 1'
#
loop_
_entity.id
_entity.type
_entity.pdbx_description
1 polymer ?
#
loop_
_entity_poly.entity_id
_entity_poly.type
_entity_poly.pdbx_seq_one_letter_code
_entity_poly.pdbx_strand_id
1 'polypeptide(L)'
;MAKRAAAGKGDVTVNVSKEVRALVEGNQEIRGPEVIANLKERFPTMVLNENSVQVAFANARRKLGLTRTIKKRPGKRKVGRPVAAVAAPATASAGVNMQALTAAKELLKACGGDLAAAQTAIRQMQTLMN
;
A
#
# COMPACT_ATOMS: atom_id res chain seq x y z
N MET A 1 -0.98 4.36 23.58
CA MET A 1 -1.91 4.83 22.54
C MET A 1 -1.85 6.36 22.54
N ALA A 2 -1.03 6.96 21.66
CA ALA A 2 -0.96 8.42 21.58
C ALA A 2 -2.17 8.93 20.79
N LYS A 3 -3.07 9.61 21.50
CA LYS A 3 -4.26 10.30 21.02
C LYS A 3 -3.85 11.22 19.86
N ARG A 4 -4.30 10.92 18.64
CA ARG A 4 -4.08 11.80 17.49
C ARG A 4 -4.84 13.09 17.77
N ALA A 5 -4.12 14.17 18.01
CA ALA A 5 -4.69 15.50 18.13
C ALA A 5 -5.49 15.79 16.85
N ALA A 6 -6.78 16.08 17.03
CA ALA A 6 -7.63 16.58 15.97
C ALA A 6 -7.05 17.92 15.51
N ALA A 7 -6.67 18.01 14.22
CA ALA A 7 -6.30 19.27 13.61
C ALA A 7 -7.53 20.19 13.65
N GLY A 8 -7.42 21.26 14.45
CA GLY A 8 -8.47 22.28 14.56
C GLY A 8 -8.75 22.91 13.22
N LYS A 9 -10.05 23.06 12.93
CA LYS A 9 -10.57 23.96 11.90
C LYS A 9 -10.22 25.39 12.32
N GLY A 10 -9.28 26.03 11.62
CA GLY A 10 -8.96 27.43 11.85
C GLY A 10 -7.78 27.84 10.98
N ASP A 11 -8.02 28.84 10.13
CA ASP A 11 -7.07 29.58 9.30
C ASP A 11 -6.37 28.85 8.16
N VAL A 12 -6.72 29.29 6.94
CA VAL A 12 -6.08 29.06 5.63
C VAL A 12 -5.26 27.78 5.60
N THR A 13 -5.93 26.65 5.37
CA THR A 13 -5.28 25.35 5.18
C THR A 13 -4.51 25.36 3.86
N VAL A 14 -3.34 26.00 3.82
CA VAL A 14 -2.35 25.78 2.77
C VAL A 14 -2.03 24.32 2.83
N ASN A 15 -2.45 23.59 1.80
CA ASN A 15 -2.22 22.17 1.75
C ASN A 15 -0.75 21.97 1.39
N VAL A 16 0.11 21.95 2.41
CA VAL A 16 1.57 21.80 2.31
C VAL A 16 1.93 20.62 1.39
N SER A 17 1.12 19.56 1.36
CA SER A 17 1.35 18.41 0.48
C SER A 17 1.16 18.73 -1.02
N LYS A 18 0.25 19.64 -1.38
CA LYS A 18 0.05 20.09 -2.77
C LYS A 18 1.19 20.99 -3.22
N GLU A 19 1.60 21.94 -2.38
CA GLU A 19 2.70 22.85 -2.69
C GLU A 19 4.04 22.12 -2.79
N VAL A 20 4.32 21.20 -1.86
CA VAL A 20 5.51 20.35 -1.92
C VAL A 20 5.50 19.49 -3.19
N ARG A 21 4.34 18.96 -3.58
CA ARG A 21 4.26 18.21 -4.84
C ARG A 21 4.58 19.09 -6.05
N ALA A 22 4.00 20.28 -6.15
CA ALA A 22 4.26 21.19 -7.26
C ALA A 22 5.75 21.58 -7.35
N LEU A 23 6.39 21.82 -6.19
CA LEU A 23 7.83 22.10 -6.12
C LEU A 23 8.68 20.91 -6.58
N VAL A 24 8.32 19.68 -6.20
CA VAL A 24 9.05 18.46 -6.61
C VAL A 24 8.76 18.07 -8.07
N GLU A 25 7.58 18.41 -8.61
CA GLU A 25 7.24 18.23 -10.03
C GLU A 25 8.04 19.19 -10.91
N GLY A 26 8.19 20.45 -10.50
CA GLY A 26 8.96 21.47 -11.23
C GLY A 26 10.48 21.30 -11.11
N ASN A 27 10.97 20.69 -10.03
CA ASN A 27 12.40 20.45 -9.84
C ASN A 27 12.65 19.09 -9.17
N GLN A 28 12.90 18.06 -9.98
CA GLN A 28 13.01 16.67 -9.55
C GLN A 28 14.30 16.39 -8.73
N GLU A 29 15.29 17.27 -8.79
CA GLU A 29 16.57 17.13 -8.08
C GLU A 29 16.59 17.83 -6.71
N ILE A 30 15.52 18.56 -6.37
CA ILE A 30 15.47 19.37 -5.15
C ILE A 30 15.67 18.50 -3.90
N ARG A 31 16.56 18.96 -3.01
CA ARG A 31 16.88 18.25 -1.77
C ARG A 31 15.88 18.63 -0.67
N GLY A 32 15.62 17.70 0.25
CA GLY A 32 14.67 17.91 1.36
C GLY A 32 14.83 19.23 2.14
N PRO A 33 16.07 19.69 2.45
CA PRO A 33 16.30 20.98 3.09
C PRO A 33 15.92 22.19 2.23
N GLU A 34 16.09 22.11 0.91
CA GLU A 34 15.77 23.17 -0.04
C GLU A 34 14.26 23.36 -0.18
N VAL A 35 13.48 22.27 -0.07
CA VAL A 35 12.01 22.34 -0.06
C VAL A 35 11.50 23.10 1.17
N ILE A 36 12.18 22.95 2.32
CA ILE A 36 11.82 23.68 3.54
C ILE A 36 12.15 25.18 3.40
N ALA A 37 13.32 25.53 2.83
CA ALA A 37 13.68 26.91 2.56
C ALA A 37 12.68 27.59 1.61
N ASN A 38 12.35 26.95 0.49
CA ASN A 38 11.36 27.45 -0.48
C ASN A 38 9.97 27.63 0.14
N LEU A 39 9.55 26.72 1.02
CA LEU A 39 8.26 26.88 1.71
C LEU A 39 8.27 28.00 2.75
N LYS A 40 9.39 28.22 3.45
CA LYS A 40 9.54 29.33 4.41
C LYS A 40 9.54 30.69 3.69
N GLU A 41 10.11 30.77 2.49
CA GLU A 41 10.06 31.98 1.65
C GLU A 41 8.66 32.25 1.09
N ARG A 42 7.95 31.21 0.64
CA ARG A 42 6.59 31.34 0.07
C ARG A 42 5.51 31.56 1.14
N PHE A 43 5.72 31.07 2.35
CA PHE A 43 4.77 31.16 3.46
C PHE A 43 5.47 31.57 4.77
N PRO A 44 5.98 32.81 4.87
CA PRO A 44 6.77 33.26 6.01
C PRO A 44 5.98 33.38 7.32
N THR A 45 4.66 33.55 7.23
CA THR A 45 3.75 33.69 8.38
C THR A 45 3.25 32.35 8.93
N MET A 46 3.55 31.23 8.26
CA MET A 46 3.03 29.91 8.65
C MET A 46 4.07 29.15 9.48
N VAL A 47 3.66 28.66 10.65
CA VAL A 47 4.50 27.77 11.47
C VAL A 47 4.55 26.39 10.82
N LEU A 48 5.52 26.19 9.94
CA LEU A 48 5.73 24.92 9.24
C LEU A 48 6.43 23.92 10.16
N ASN A 49 5.75 22.81 10.46
CA ASN A 49 6.38 21.68 11.13
C ASN A 49 7.30 20.94 10.14
N GLU A 50 8.60 20.98 10.38
CA GLU A 50 9.63 20.40 9.51
C GLU A 50 9.41 18.89 9.28
N ASN A 51 8.94 18.16 10.29
CA ASN A 51 8.62 16.74 10.16
C ASN A 51 7.48 16.48 9.16
N SER A 52 6.45 17.32 9.20
CA SER A 52 5.31 17.22 8.29
C SER A 52 5.72 17.51 6.84
N VAL A 53 6.61 18.48 6.64
CA VAL A 53 7.15 18.82 5.30
C VAL A 53 8.01 17.68 4.77
N GLN A 54 8.86 17.07 5.60
CA GLN A 54 9.68 15.92 5.19
C GLN A 54 8.83 14.71 4.78
N VAL A 55 7.75 14.41 5.52
CA VAL A 55 6.81 13.33 5.15
C VAL A 55 6.08 13.65 3.85
N ALA A 56 5.66 14.91 3.66
CA ALA A 56 5.05 15.36 2.41
C ALA A 56 6.01 15.22 1.21
N PHE A 57 7.27 15.60 1.38
CA PHE A 57 8.32 15.47 0.37
C PHE A 57 8.62 14.01 0.02
N ALA A 58 8.78 13.15 1.03
CA ALA A 58 8.99 11.72 0.82
C ALA A 58 7.82 11.07 0.06
N ASN A 59 6.59 11.45 0.41
CA ASN A 59 5.39 10.98 -0.29
C ASN A 59 5.28 11.52 -1.72
N ALA A 60 5.66 12.78 -1.96
CA ALA A 60 5.70 13.37 -3.30
C ALA A 60 6.72 12.64 -4.19
N ARG A 61 7.95 12.46 -3.71
CA ARG A 61 9.00 11.70 -4.42
C ARG A 61 8.59 10.24 -4.68
N ARG A 62 7.92 9.60 -3.72
CA ARG A 62 7.43 8.23 -3.88
C ARG A 62 6.37 8.11 -4.97
N LYS A 63 5.47 9.09 -5.08
CA LYS A 63 4.42 9.10 -6.11
C LYS A 63 4.97 9.39 -7.51
N LEU A 64 6.05 10.15 -7.61
CA LEU A 64 6.75 10.46 -8.86
C LEU A 64 7.80 9.40 -9.25
N GLY A 65 7.92 8.30 -8.49
CA GLY A 65 8.90 7.23 -8.79
C GLY A 65 10.37 7.62 -8.54
N LEU A 66 10.63 8.82 -8.03
CA LEU A 66 11.96 9.37 -7.72
C LEU A 66 12.59 8.79 -6.45
N THR A 67 11.85 7.92 -5.74
CA THR A 67 12.44 7.10 -4.68
C THR A 67 13.16 5.94 -5.35
N ARG A 68 14.51 5.94 -5.25
CA ARG A 68 15.34 4.76 -5.54
C ARG A 68 14.59 3.53 -5.05
N THR A 69 14.36 2.57 -5.93
CA THR A 69 13.71 1.30 -5.64
C THR A 69 14.59 0.53 -4.67
N ILE A 70 14.58 0.92 -3.40
CA ILE A 70 15.25 0.21 -2.32
C ILE A 70 14.39 -1.03 -2.12
N LYS A 71 14.84 -2.14 -2.74
CA LYS A 71 14.35 -3.49 -2.50
C LYS A 71 14.05 -3.61 -1.01
N LYS A 72 12.76 -3.76 -0.65
CA LYS A 72 12.30 -3.79 0.75
C LYS A 72 13.18 -4.79 1.51
N ARG A 73 14.02 -4.29 2.43
CA ARG A 73 14.72 -5.17 3.37
C ARG A 73 13.65 -5.85 4.23
N PRO A 74 13.67 -7.19 4.37
CA PRO A 74 12.73 -7.88 5.24
C PRO A 74 12.90 -7.34 6.66
N GLY A 75 11.82 -6.80 7.24
CA GLY A 75 11.85 -6.24 8.59
C GLY A 75 12.16 -7.33 9.61
N LYS A 76 13.14 -7.09 10.50
CA LYS A 76 13.39 -7.95 11.67
C LYS A 76 12.11 -7.98 12.53
N ARG A 77 11.50 -9.16 12.65
CA ARG A 77 10.34 -9.39 13.53
C ARG A 77 10.78 -9.11 14.97
N LYS A 78 10.14 -8.15 15.65
CA LYS A 78 10.29 -8.00 17.10
C LYS A 78 9.51 -9.13 17.78
N VAL A 79 10.24 -10.04 18.40
CA VAL A 79 9.70 -11.11 19.27
C VAL A 79 9.06 -10.41 20.47
N GLY A 80 7.77 -10.61 20.72
CA GLY A 80 7.16 -10.20 22.00
C GLY A 80 5.88 -9.37 21.95
N ARG A 81 5.31 -9.05 20.78
CA ARG A 81 3.92 -8.56 20.75
C ARG A 81 3.00 -9.70 20.32
N PRO A 82 2.02 -10.15 21.14
CA PRO A 82 1.01 -11.08 20.68
C PRO A 82 0.26 -10.38 19.54
N VAL A 83 0.45 -10.91 18.35
CA VAL A 83 -0.23 -10.47 17.14
C VAL A 83 -1.63 -11.03 17.26
N ALA A 84 -2.62 -10.16 17.49
CA ALA A 84 -4.02 -10.51 17.26
C ALA A 84 -4.10 -11.16 15.88
N ALA A 85 -4.67 -12.38 15.81
CA ALA A 85 -4.66 -13.26 14.66
C ALA A 85 -4.78 -12.45 13.36
N VAL A 86 -3.64 -12.24 12.71
CA VAL A 86 -3.58 -11.58 11.42
C VAL A 86 -4.31 -12.53 10.50
N ALA A 87 -5.46 -12.06 10.01
CA ALA A 87 -6.19 -12.70 8.93
C ALA A 87 -5.18 -13.22 7.91
N ALA A 88 -5.34 -14.49 7.55
CA ALA A 88 -4.42 -15.24 6.71
C ALA A 88 -3.90 -14.36 5.57
N PRO A 89 -2.59 -14.41 5.26
CA PRO A 89 -2.04 -13.63 4.17
C PRO A 89 -2.89 -13.91 2.94
N ALA A 90 -3.49 -12.86 2.37
CA ALA A 90 -4.13 -12.94 1.08
C ALA A 90 -3.06 -13.51 0.13
N THR A 91 -3.21 -14.78 -0.22
CA THR A 91 -2.41 -15.43 -1.24
C THR A 91 -2.45 -14.50 -2.44
N ALA A 92 -1.29 -13.93 -2.78
CA ALA A 92 -1.12 -13.24 -4.03
C ALA A 92 -1.76 -14.13 -5.09
N SER A 93 -2.79 -13.62 -5.76
CA SER A 93 -3.49 -14.32 -6.83
C SER A 93 -2.41 -14.77 -7.81
N ALA A 94 -2.01 -16.03 -7.71
CA ALA A 94 -1.20 -16.68 -8.71
C ALA A 94 -1.98 -16.46 -10.00
N GLY A 95 -1.30 -15.91 -11.01
CA GLY A 95 -1.91 -15.55 -12.29
C GLY A 95 -2.92 -16.61 -12.68
N VAL A 96 -4.15 -16.16 -12.92
CA VAL A 96 -5.29 -17.04 -13.17
C VAL A 96 -4.90 -18.01 -14.28
N ASN A 97 -4.70 -19.28 -13.93
CA ASN A 97 -4.39 -20.29 -14.93
C ASN A 97 -5.67 -20.58 -15.70
N MET A 98 -5.80 -19.95 -16.87
CA MET A 98 -6.99 -20.07 -17.72
C MET A 98 -7.30 -21.53 -18.08
N GLN A 99 -6.30 -22.40 -18.16
CA GLN A 99 -6.51 -23.83 -18.40
C GLN A 99 -7.21 -24.50 -17.21
N ALA A 100 -6.81 -24.17 -15.98
CA ALA A 100 -7.44 -24.69 -14.76
C ALA A 100 -8.89 -24.20 -14.60
N LEU A 101 -9.18 -22.95 -15.00
CA LEU A 101 -10.54 -22.43 -14.99
C LEU A 101 -11.45 -23.10 -16.03
N THR A 102 -10.93 -23.36 -17.24
CA THR A 102 -11.69 -24.08 -18.28
C THR A 102 -12.04 -25.49 -17.81
N ALA A 103 -11.08 -26.21 -17.24
CA ALA A 103 -11.33 -27.55 -16.68
C ALA A 103 -12.32 -27.52 -15.50
N ALA A 104 -12.21 -26.54 -14.60
CA ALA A 104 -13.15 -26.38 -13.49
C ALA A 104 -14.58 -26.09 -13.97
N LYS A 105 -14.73 -25.31 -15.06
CA LYS A 105 -16.03 -25.02 -15.67
C LYS A 105 -16.69 -26.28 -16.24
N GLU A 106 -15.92 -27.17 -16.86
CA GLU A 106 -16.43 -28.44 -17.40
C GLU A 106 -16.87 -29.40 -16.30
N LEU A 107 -16.08 -29.52 -15.23
CA LEU A 107 -16.47 -30.31 -14.05
C LEU A 107 -17.75 -29.78 -13.39
N LEU A 108 -17.87 -28.46 -13.22
CA LEU A 108 -19.10 -27.87 -12.69
C LEU A 108 -20.30 -28.13 -13.58
N LYS A 109 -20.12 -28.12 -14.92
CA LYS A 109 -21.19 -28.47 -15.86
C LYS A 109 -21.60 -29.95 -15.73
N ALA A 110 -20.64 -30.85 -15.55
CA ALA A 110 -20.90 -32.28 -15.36
C ALA A 110 -21.62 -32.56 -14.03
N CYS A 111 -21.33 -31.79 -12.98
CA CYS A 111 -22.00 -31.87 -11.67
C CYS A 111 -23.32 -31.09 -11.61
N GLY A 112 -23.90 -30.67 -12.74
CA GLY A 112 -25.18 -29.94 -12.77
C GLY A 112 -25.13 -28.54 -12.12
N GLY A 113 -23.93 -27.96 -12.00
CA GLY A 113 -23.70 -26.68 -11.32
C GLY A 113 -23.50 -26.78 -9.81
N ASP A 114 -23.52 -27.98 -9.23
CA ASP A 114 -23.27 -28.16 -7.79
C ASP A 114 -21.77 -28.09 -7.46
N LEU A 115 -21.39 -27.00 -6.80
CA LEU A 115 -20.03 -26.75 -6.34
C LEU A 115 -19.57 -27.77 -5.27
N ALA A 116 -20.47 -28.21 -4.40
CA ALA A 116 -20.13 -29.13 -3.32
C ALA A 116 -19.79 -30.52 -3.88
N ALA A 117 -20.60 -31.01 -4.82
CA ALA A 117 -20.35 -32.26 -5.53
C ALA A 117 -19.04 -32.24 -6.33
N ALA A 118 -18.72 -31.13 -7.01
CA ALA A 118 -17.46 -31.00 -7.73
C ALA A 118 -16.24 -31.02 -6.79
N GLN A 119 -16.33 -30.37 -5.62
CA GLN A 119 -15.26 -30.38 -4.62
C GLN A 119 -15.05 -31.75 -3.97
N THR A 120 -16.13 -32.48 -3.66
CA THR A 120 -16.02 -33.83 -3.10
C THR A 120 -15.44 -34.81 -4.11
N ALA A 121 -15.83 -34.73 -5.38
CA ALA A 121 -15.26 -35.55 -6.45
C ALA A 121 -13.75 -35.32 -6.61
N ILE A 122 -13.28 -34.06 -6.60
CA ILE A 122 -11.85 -33.75 -6.68
C ILE A 122 -11.08 -34.33 -5.48
N ARG A 123 -11.64 -34.24 -4.26
CA ARG A 123 -11.03 -34.83 -3.06
C ARG A 123 -10.96 -36.35 -3.14
N GLN A 124 -12.02 -36.99 -3.63
CA GLN A 124 -12.07 -38.45 -3.82
C GLN A 124 -11.07 -38.90 -4.89
N MET A 125 -10.93 -38.16 -5.99
CA MET A 125 -9.90 -38.42 -6.98
C MET A 125 -8.49 -38.31 -6.39
N GLN A 126 -8.21 -37.29 -5.58
CA GLN A 126 -6.91 -37.15 -4.90
C GLN A 126 -6.60 -38.33 -3.97
N THR A 127 -7.61 -38.90 -3.30
CA THR A 127 -7.42 -40.09 -2.46
C THR A 127 -7.24 -41.39 -3.24
N LEU A 128 -7.68 -41.45 -4.50
CA LEU A 128 -7.53 -42.63 -5.37
C LEU A 128 -6.25 -42.59 -6.22
N MET A 129 -5.68 -41.39 -6.43
CA MET A 129 -4.48 -41.17 -7.25
C MET A 129 -3.18 -41.10 -6.42
N ASN A 130 -3.29 -41.10 -5.09
CA ASN A 130 -2.19 -41.29 -4.15
C ASN A 130 -2.21 -42.72 -3.59
#